data_AF-A0A1A9F009-F1
#
_entry.id   AF-A0A1A9F009-F1
#
_cell.length_a   1.000
_cell.length_b   1.000
_cell.length_c   1.000
_cell.angle_alpha   90.00
_cell.angle_beta   90.00
_cell.angle_gamma   90.00
#
_symmetry.space_group_name_H-M   'P 1'
#
loop_
_entity.id
_entity.type
_entity.pdbx_description
1 polymer ?
#
loop_
_entity_poly.entity_id
_entity_poly.type
_entity_poly.pdbx_seq_one_letter_code
_entity_poly.pdbx_strand_id
1 'polypeptide(L)'
;MKGLLPFLLLAGAWGLSSQTLAASEQAIRDCQASSMNPLVVSACIKKLTSKAGRLKDIQCRKDLECWGKQNEARAQRNCAPGFSRAAQWDANWWKLWDEQEMTHVRWRSRGEGTLEYYVDSGGMRLICGFDPELPQRVQVQYGPAVGNQGLKL
;
A
#
# COMPACT_ATOMS: atom_id res chain seq x y z
N MET A 1 51.19 20.82 34.13
CA MET A 1 50.24 19.80 34.63
C MET A 1 48.84 20.28 34.29
N LYS A 2 48.05 19.38 33.70
CA LYS A 2 46.82 19.65 32.92
C LYS A 2 45.65 20.14 33.78
N GLY A 3 44.98 21.20 33.33
CA GLY A 3 43.69 21.65 33.85
C GLY A 3 42.56 20.75 33.37
N LEU A 4 41.67 20.36 34.29
CA LEU A 4 40.45 19.61 34.04
C LEU A 4 39.28 20.60 33.99
N LEU A 5 38.77 20.86 32.79
CA LEU A 5 37.44 21.47 32.58
C LEU A 5 36.40 20.34 32.57
N PRO A 6 35.31 20.44 33.33
CA PRO A 6 34.23 19.46 33.25
C PRO A 6 33.43 19.76 31.97
N PHE A 7 33.50 18.83 31.01
CA PHE A 7 32.59 18.79 29.87
C PHE A 7 31.17 18.55 30.39
N LEU A 8 30.37 19.62 30.48
CA LEU A 8 28.93 19.54 30.56
C LEU A 8 28.43 18.88 29.28
N LEU A 9 28.12 17.58 29.39
CA LEU A 9 27.37 16.85 28.39
C LEU A 9 25.96 17.46 28.32
N LEU A 10 25.78 18.37 27.36
CA LEU A 10 24.46 18.73 26.85
C LEU A 10 23.82 17.45 26.31
N ALA A 11 22.96 16.84 27.14
CA ALA A 11 22.00 15.85 26.70
C ALA A 11 21.08 16.55 25.70
N GLY A 12 21.46 16.53 24.43
CA GLY A 12 20.56 16.81 23.34
C GLY A 12 19.42 15.82 23.46
N ALA A 13 18.26 16.29 23.91
CA ALA A 13 17.02 15.59 23.70
C ALA A 13 16.79 15.62 22.19
N TRP A 14 17.26 14.57 21.50
CA TRP A 14 16.79 14.24 20.17
C TRP A 14 15.32 13.88 20.37
N GLY A 15 14.47 14.90 20.30
CA GLY A 15 13.05 14.72 20.17
C GLY A 15 12.84 13.91 18.91
N LEU A 16 12.67 12.60 19.08
CA LEU A 16 12.00 11.73 18.14
C LEU A 16 10.57 12.27 18.02
N SER A 17 10.42 13.35 17.26
CA SER A 17 9.13 13.83 16.82
C SER A 17 8.47 12.61 16.18
N SER A 18 7.40 12.14 16.82
CA SER A 18 6.73 10.91 16.47
C SER A 18 6.16 11.07 15.06
N GLN A 19 6.95 10.71 14.05
CA GLN A 19 6.52 10.68 12.65
C GLN A 19 5.38 9.66 12.43
N THR A 20 5.07 8.84 13.45
CA THR A 20 4.03 7.81 13.46
C THR A 20 2.60 8.33 13.47
N LEU A 21 2.40 9.65 13.34
CA LEU A 21 1.10 10.31 13.53
C LEU A 21 0.68 11.28 12.43
N ALA A 22 1.44 11.39 11.34
CA ALA A 22 1.03 12.12 10.15
C ALA A 22 0.23 11.20 9.21
N ALA A 23 -0.81 11.73 8.56
CA ALA A 23 -1.48 11.02 7.47
C ALA A 23 -0.47 10.84 6.31
N SER A 24 -0.55 9.71 5.60
CA SER A 24 0.37 9.47 4.50
C SER A 24 0.19 10.50 3.38
N GLU A 25 1.28 10.84 2.70
CA GLU A 25 1.26 11.81 1.61
C GLU A 25 0.31 11.35 0.49
N GLN A 26 0.29 10.03 0.23
CA GLN A 26 -0.63 9.45 -0.72
C GLN A 26 -2.09 9.62 -0.29
N ALA A 27 -2.43 9.39 0.98
CA ALA A 27 -3.80 9.60 1.48
C ALA A 27 -4.29 11.05 1.30
N ILE A 28 -3.39 12.03 1.42
CA ILE A 28 -3.71 13.44 1.14
C ILE A 28 -3.99 13.64 -0.35
N ARG A 29 -3.14 13.09 -1.23
CA ARG A 29 -3.37 13.12 -2.69
C ARG A 29 -4.71 12.49 -3.07
N ASP A 30 -5.10 11.41 -2.40
CA ASP A 30 -6.37 10.75 -2.67
C ASP A 30 -7.57 11.61 -2.27
N CYS A 31 -7.48 12.32 -1.12
CA CYS A 31 -8.49 13.31 -0.76
C CYS A 31 -8.61 14.41 -1.83
N GLN A 32 -7.49 14.89 -2.35
CA GLN A 32 -7.47 15.91 -3.41
C GLN A 32 -8.07 15.39 -4.72
N ALA A 33 -7.80 14.12 -5.07
CA ALA A 33 -8.35 13.49 -6.27
C ALA A 33 -9.83 13.10 -6.15
N SER A 34 -10.39 13.05 -4.94
CA SER A 34 -11.76 12.59 -4.70
C SER A 34 -12.86 13.56 -5.16
N SER A 35 -12.56 14.85 -5.26
CA SER A 35 -13.54 15.88 -5.62
C SER A 35 -12.88 17.19 -6.04
N MET A 36 -13.48 17.91 -6.98
CA MET A 36 -13.12 19.29 -7.28
C MET A 36 -13.70 20.29 -6.26
N ASN A 37 -14.58 19.85 -5.36
CA ASN A 37 -15.16 20.72 -4.33
C ASN A 37 -14.18 20.89 -3.15
N PRO A 38 -13.68 22.10 -2.86
CA PRO A 38 -12.70 22.32 -1.80
C PRO A 38 -13.24 22.01 -0.39
N LEU A 39 -14.56 22.10 -0.17
CA LEU A 39 -15.17 21.71 1.10
C LEU A 39 -15.13 20.20 1.32
N VAL A 40 -15.31 19.40 0.27
CA VAL A 40 -15.21 17.94 0.34
C VAL A 40 -13.75 17.53 0.60
N VAL A 41 -12.81 18.12 -0.14
CA VAL A 41 -11.38 17.84 0.02
C VAL A 41 -10.89 18.21 1.43
N SER A 42 -11.22 19.40 1.92
CA SER A 42 -10.82 19.86 3.25
C SER A 42 -11.46 19.02 4.37
N ALA A 43 -12.71 18.61 4.24
CA ALA A 43 -13.35 17.69 5.17
C ALA A 43 -12.65 16.31 5.20
N CYS A 44 -12.25 15.79 4.05
CA CYS A 44 -11.49 14.55 3.92
C CYS A 44 -10.13 14.64 4.64
N ILE A 45 -9.35 15.69 4.36
CA ILE A 45 -8.04 15.93 4.98
C ILE A 45 -8.20 16.14 6.49
N LYS A 46 -9.19 16.92 6.94
CA LYS A 46 -9.47 17.13 8.37
C LYS A 46 -9.78 15.82 9.08
N LYS A 47 -10.56 14.93 8.45
CA LYS A 47 -10.86 13.61 9.00
C LYS A 47 -9.60 12.76 9.11
N LEU A 48 -8.80 12.66 8.04
CA LEU A 48 -7.54 11.91 8.01
C LEU A 48 -6.55 12.38 9.10
N THR A 49 -6.44 13.69 9.29
CA THR A 49 -5.48 14.29 10.24
C THR A 49 -6.01 14.34 11.67
N SER A 50 -7.31 14.13 11.89
CA SER A 50 -7.89 14.05 13.23
C SER A 50 -7.34 12.87 14.04
N LYS A 51 -7.32 12.97 15.37
CA LYS A 51 -6.89 11.85 16.25
C LYS A 51 -7.70 10.58 16.00
N ALA A 52 -9.02 10.71 15.90
CA ALA A 52 -9.92 9.58 15.67
C ALA A 52 -9.71 8.95 14.29
N GLY A 53 -9.54 9.76 13.24
CA GLY A 53 -9.24 9.27 11.89
C GLY A 53 -7.93 8.51 11.83
N ARG A 54 -6.87 9.04 12.46
CA ARG A 54 -5.56 8.37 12.54
C ARG A 54 -5.63 7.04 13.28
N LEU A 55 -6.29 6.99 14.43
CA LEU A 55 -6.46 5.74 15.18
C LEU A 55 -7.24 4.69 14.36
N LYS A 56 -8.27 5.14 13.63
CA LYS A 56 -9.04 4.26 12.75
C LYS A 56 -8.17 3.71 11.61
N ASP A 57 -7.37 4.55 10.98
CA ASP A 57 -6.46 4.14 9.90
C ASP A 57 -5.38 3.16 10.40
N ILE A 58 -4.74 3.46 11.54
CA ILE A 58 -3.79 2.56 12.20
C ILE A 58 -4.42 1.20 12.51
N GLN A 59 -5.67 1.20 13.00
CA GLN A 59 -6.37 -0.05 13.28
C GLN A 59 -6.69 -0.80 11.98
N CYS A 60 -7.10 -0.09 10.93
CA CYS A 60 -7.37 -0.66 9.61
C CYS A 60 -6.11 -1.31 9.03
N ARG A 61 -4.95 -0.64 9.07
CA ARG A 61 -3.66 -1.18 8.59
C ARG A 61 -3.22 -2.47 9.29
N LYS A 62 -3.75 -2.77 10.48
CA LYS A 62 -3.46 -4.02 11.20
C LYS A 62 -4.39 -5.16 10.79
N ASP A 63 -5.49 -4.86 10.11
CA ASP A 63 -6.56 -5.76 9.74
C ASP A 63 -6.57 -5.97 8.22
N LEU A 64 -6.41 -7.22 7.76
CA LEU A 64 -6.27 -7.50 6.33
C LEU A 64 -7.53 -7.15 5.55
N GLU A 65 -8.70 -7.45 6.12
CA GLU A 65 -9.98 -7.24 5.44
C GLU A 65 -10.23 -5.74 5.27
N CYS A 66 -10.03 -4.96 6.33
CA CYS A 66 -10.15 -3.51 6.29
C CYS A 66 -9.13 -2.90 5.32
N TRP A 67 -7.84 -3.23 5.48
CA TRP A 67 -6.78 -2.63 4.69
C TRP A 67 -6.83 -3.02 3.22
N GLY A 68 -7.18 -4.28 2.94
CA GLY A 68 -7.44 -4.77 1.59
C GLY A 68 -8.59 -4.00 0.95
N LYS A 69 -9.76 -3.98 1.58
CA LYS A 69 -10.93 -3.27 1.05
C LYS A 69 -10.70 -1.77 0.84
N GLN A 70 -9.96 -1.11 1.74
CA GLN A 70 -9.61 0.31 1.61
C GLN A 70 -8.77 0.59 0.35
N ASN A 71 -7.95 -0.35 -0.08
CA ASN A 71 -6.98 -0.17 -1.16
C ASN A 71 -7.36 -0.87 -2.47
N GLU A 72 -8.37 -1.75 -2.45
CA GLU A 72 -8.78 -2.61 -3.56
C GLU A 72 -8.97 -1.86 -4.88
N ALA A 73 -9.84 -0.84 -4.90
CA ALA A 73 -10.11 -0.08 -6.12
C ALA A 73 -8.85 0.61 -6.68
N ARG A 74 -7.91 1.00 -5.81
CA ARG A 74 -6.64 1.59 -6.24
C ARG A 74 -5.69 0.54 -6.76
N ALA A 75 -5.59 -0.60 -6.09
CA ALA A 75 -4.80 -1.72 -6.55
C ALA A 75 -5.29 -2.14 -7.94
N GLN A 76 -6.58 -2.40 -8.13
CA GLN A 76 -7.16 -2.80 -9.42
C GLN A 76 -6.75 -1.84 -10.56
N ARG A 77 -6.93 -0.52 -10.36
CA ARG A 77 -6.56 0.50 -11.36
C ARG A 77 -5.08 0.52 -11.69
N ASN A 78 -4.19 0.29 -10.72
CA ASN A 78 -2.74 0.35 -10.94
C ASN A 78 -2.15 -0.98 -11.43
N CYS A 79 -2.76 -2.10 -11.03
CA CYS A 79 -2.37 -3.44 -11.43
C CYS A 79 -2.68 -3.71 -12.91
N ALA A 80 -3.80 -3.20 -13.42
CA ALA A 80 -4.20 -3.41 -14.82
C ALA A 80 -3.10 -2.98 -15.83
N PRO A 81 -2.54 -1.75 -15.78
CA PRO A 81 -1.40 -1.39 -16.62
C PRO A 81 -0.15 -2.25 -16.40
N GLY A 82 0.05 -2.77 -15.19
CA GLY A 82 1.13 -3.70 -14.86
C GLY A 82 1.03 -4.98 -15.67
N PHE A 83 -0.13 -5.62 -15.67
CA PHE A 83 -0.38 -6.82 -16.47
C PHE A 83 -0.33 -6.53 -17.97
N SER A 84 -0.91 -5.42 -18.43
CA SER A 84 -0.86 -5.04 -19.86
C SER A 84 0.57 -4.85 -20.37
N ARG A 85 1.46 -4.20 -19.59
CA ARG A 85 2.87 -4.04 -19.97
C ARG A 85 3.58 -5.38 -20.05
N ALA A 86 3.28 -6.27 -19.13
CA ALA A 86 3.97 -7.54 -19.04
C ALA A 86 3.54 -8.51 -20.15
N ALA A 87 2.26 -8.48 -20.53
CA ALA A 87 1.72 -9.20 -21.69
C ALA A 87 2.31 -8.78 -23.04
N GLN A 88 2.97 -7.62 -23.13
CA GLN A 88 3.70 -7.23 -24.35
C GLN A 88 4.95 -8.07 -24.58
N TRP A 89 5.54 -8.63 -23.52
CA TRP A 89 6.82 -9.36 -23.59
C TRP A 89 6.62 -10.88 -23.65
N ASP A 90 5.47 -11.36 -23.19
CA ASP A 90 5.09 -12.76 -23.33
C ASP A 90 3.56 -12.83 -23.46
N ALA A 91 3.09 -13.44 -24.55
CA ALA A 91 1.67 -13.54 -24.85
C ALA A 91 0.90 -14.47 -23.87
N ASN A 92 1.61 -15.13 -22.96
CA ASN A 92 1.06 -16.02 -21.93
C ASN A 92 0.78 -15.33 -20.58
N TRP A 93 0.89 -13.99 -20.45
CA TRP A 93 0.77 -13.29 -19.16
C TRP A 93 -0.61 -13.27 -18.50
N TRP A 94 -1.59 -13.72 -19.25
CA TRP A 94 -2.26 -14.97 -18.94
C TRP A 94 -2.82 -15.37 -20.31
N LYS A 95 -4.05 -15.84 -20.46
CA LYS A 95 -4.71 -15.84 -21.78
C LYS A 95 -5.95 -14.94 -21.81
N LEU A 96 -6.03 -13.67 -21.42
CA LEU A 96 -5.16 -12.47 -21.33
C LEU A 96 -5.99 -11.40 -20.60
N TRP A 97 -5.40 -10.47 -19.84
CA TRP A 97 -6.10 -9.60 -18.86
C TRP A 97 -7.33 -8.91 -19.40
N ASP A 98 -8.46 -9.61 -19.27
CA ASP A 98 -9.84 -9.22 -19.59
C ASP A 98 -10.42 -8.32 -18.51
N GLU A 99 -9.55 -7.46 -17.94
CA GLU A 99 -9.91 -6.53 -16.86
C GLU A 99 -10.51 -7.19 -15.61
N GLN A 100 -10.32 -8.51 -15.46
CA GLN A 100 -10.88 -9.29 -14.37
C GLN A 100 -10.53 -8.72 -12.99
N GLU A 101 -11.52 -8.73 -12.11
CA GLU A 101 -11.35 -8.23 -10.75
C GLU A 101 -10.43 -9.15 -9.95
N MET A 102 -9.49 -8.56 -9.21
CA MET A 102 -8.68 -9.31 -8.27
C MET A 102 -9.54 -9.69 -7.05
N THR A 103 -9.92 -10.96 -6.94
CA THR A 103 -10.92 -11.42 -5.97
C THR A 103 -10.35 -11.72 -4.59
N HIS A 104 -9.03 -11.79 -4.46
CA HIS A 104 -8.37 -12.14 -3.21
C HIS A 104 -7.30 -11.14 -2.83
N VAL A 105 -7.07 -11.02 -1.52
CA VAL A 105 -6.05 -10.16 -0.95
C VAL A 105 -5.30 -10.89 0.16
N ARG A 106 -3.99 -10.66 0.25
CA ARG A 106 -3.14 -11.12 1.35
C ARG A 106 -2.06 -10.10 1.67
N TRP A 107 -1.44 -10.27 2.83
CA TRP A 107 -0.24 -9.49 3.17
C TRP A 107 0.92 -9.94 2.31
N ARG A 108 1.57 -8.96 1.67
CA ARG A 108 2.93 -9.14 1.16
C ARG A 108 3.93 -8.88 2.28
N SER A 109 3.76 -7.75 2.96
CA SER A 109 4.42 -7.44 4.22
C SER A 109 3.44 -6.71 5.12
N ARG A 110 3.05 -7.34 6.23
CA ARG A 110 2.14 -6.72 7.21
C ARG A 110 2.78 -5.51 7.90
N GLY A 111 4.09 -5.55 8.16
CA GLY A 111 4.82 -4.45 8.81
C GLY A 111 4.90 -3.21 7.92
N GLU A 112 5.11 -3.41 6.63
CA GLU A 112 5.16 -2.32 5.64
C GLU A 112 3.76 -1.94 5.13
N GLY A 113 2.74 -2.75 5.41
CA GLY A 113 1.38 -2.52 4.92
C GLY A 113 1.22 -2.79 3.43
N THR A 114 2.12 -3.55 2.82
CA THR A 114 2.06 -3.91 1.40
C THR A 114 1.19 -5.15 1.20
N LEU A 115 0.47 -5.17 0.08
CA LEU A 115 -0.55 -6.16 -0.23
C LEU A 115 -0.19 -6.94 -1.48
N GLU A 116 -0.72 -8.14 -1.56
CA GLU A 116 -0.83 -8.90 -2.80
C GLU A 116 -2.30 -9.14 -3.08
N TYR A 117 -2.75 -8.59 -4.21
CA TYR A 117 -4.03 -8.92 -4.79
C TYR A 117 -3.82 -10.04 -5.78
N TYR A 118 -4.74 -10.99 -5.85
CA TYR A 118 -4.62 -12.10 -6.80
C TYR A 118 -5.97 -12.68 -7.20
N VAL A 119 -5.93 -13.41 -8.31
CA VAL A 119 -7.07 -14.13 -8.89
C VAL A 119 -6.57 -15.44 -9.51
N ASP A 120 -7.36 -16.49 -9.37
CA ASP A 120 -7.07 -17.80 -9.95
C ASP A 120 -7.96 -18.03 -11.18
N SER A 121 -7.36 -18.39 -12.31
CA SER A 121 -8.05 -18.65 -13.57
C SER A 121 -7.36 -19.78 -14.33
N GLY A 122 -8.10 -20.82 -14.70
CA GLY A 122 -7.58 -21.93 -15.50
C GLY A 122 -6.41 -22.70 -14.85
N GLY A 123 -6.38 -22.79 -13.52
CA GLY A 123 -5.26 -23.41 -12.78
C GLY A 123 -4.01 -22.53 -12.65
N MET A 124 -4.07 -21.30 -13.16
CA MET A 124 -3.03 -20.29 -13.02
C MET A 124 -3.47 -19.24 -12.01
N ARG A 125 -2.51 -18.64 -11.32
CA ARG A 125 -2.72 -17.51 -10.41
C ARG A 125 -2.01 -16.28 -10.97
N LEU A 126 -2.73 -15.16 -11.01
CA LEU A 126 -2.18 -13.84 -11.30
C LEU A 126 -2.04 -13.07 -10.01
N ILE A 127 -0.87 -12.50 -9.76
CA ILE A 127 -0.56 -11.76 -8.53
C ILE A 127 -0.15 -10.35 -8.90
N CYS A 128 -0.70 -9.37 -8.19
CA CYS A 128 -0.24 -7.99 -8.19
C CYS A 128 0.20 -7.60 -6.77
N GLY A 129 1.50 -7.43 -6.59
CA GLY A 129 2.09 -6.77 -5.45
C GLY A 129 1.81 -5.27 -5.51
N PHE A 130 1.17 -4.76 -4.46
CA PHE A 130 0.69 -3.39 -4.36
C PHE A 130 1.22 -2.72 -3.09
N ASP A 131 1.79 -1.54 -3.25
CA ASP A 131 2.21 -0.67 -2.15
C ASP A 131 1.27 0.54 -2.10
N PRO A 132 0.45 0.68 -1.05
CA PRO A 132 -0.43 1.84 -0.87
C PRO A 132 0.28 3.20 -0.89
N GLU A 133 1.56 3.24 -0.48
CA GLU A 133 2.38 4.46 -0.47
C GLU A 133 2.98 4.77 -1.84
N LEU A 134 3.22 3.73 -2.65
CA LEU A 134 3.80 3.82 -3.99
C LEU A 134 2.90 3.11 -5.01
N PRO A 135 1.63 3.54 -5.19
CA PRO A 135 0.62 2.76 -5.90
C PRO A 135 0.93 2.52 -7.37
N GLN A 136 1.78 3.35 -7.99
CA GLN A 136 2.20 3.21 -9.38
C GLN A 136 3.28 2.12 -9.58
N ARG A 137 3.98 1.71 -8.51
CA ARG A 137 5.10 0.76 -8.56
C ARG A 137 4.63 -0.67 -8.30
N VAL A 138 3.61 -1.10 -9.03
CA VAL A 138 3.10 -2.47 -8.94
C VAL A 138 4.09 -3.49 -9.45
N GLN A 139 4.08 -4.68 -8.84
CA GLN A 139 4.85 -5.83 -9.30
C GLN A 139 3.88 -6.95 -9.66
N VAL A 140 3.88 -7.35 -10.93
CA VAL A 140 2.98 -8.40 -11.43
C VAL A 140 3.74 -9.70 -11.64
N GLN A 141 3.09 -10.83 -11.30
CA GLN A 141 3.62 -12.17 -11.46
C GLN A 141 2.47 -13.12 -11.86
N TYR A 142 2.79 -14.21 -12.53
CA TYR A 142 1.85 -15.28 -12.79
C TYR A 142 2.52 -16.66 -12.71
N GLY A 143 1.74 -17.70 -12.48
CA GLY A 143 2.24 -19.08 -12.44
C GLY A 143 1.16 -20.08 -12.03
N PRO A 144 1.44 -21.39 -12.00
CA PRO A 144 0.49 -22.39 -11.55
C PRO A 144 0.06 -22.10 -10.10
N ALA A 145 -1.25 -22.16 -9.85
CA ALA A 145 -1.79 -21.95 -8.51
C ALA A 145 -1.40 -23.14 -7.60
N VAL A 146 -0.76 -22.87 -6.46
CA VAL A 146 -0.43 -23.91 -5.46
C VAL A 146 -1.02 -23.51 -4.11
N GLY A 147 -2.15 -24.16 -3.78
CA GLY A 147 -2.89 -23.92 -2.54
C GLY A 147 -3.16 -22.43 -2.27
N ASN A 148 -3.25 -22.07 -0.99
CA ASN A 148 -3.54 -20.70 -0.56
C ASN A 148 -2.27 -19.82 -0.47
N GLN A 149 -1.08 -20.34 -0.78
CA GLN A 149 0.19 -19.74 -0.33
C GLN A 149 1.13 -19.24 -1.43
N GLY A 150 0.98 -19.58 -2.71
CA GLY A 150 1.83 -18.94 -3.73
C GLY A 150 1.75 -19.51 -5.14
N LEU A 151 2.75 -19.15 -5.93
CA LEU A 151 3.03 -19.70 -7.26
C LEU A 151 3.97 -20.89 -7.13
N LYS A 152 3.84 -21.89 -7.99
CA LYS A 152 4.90 -22.89 -8.20
C LYS A 152 6.06 -22.21 -8.95
N LEU A 153 7.18 -22.00 -8.28
CA LEU A 153 8.44 -21.55 -8.90
C LEU A 153 9.17 -22.74 -9.53
#